data_AF-A0A954H256-F1
#
_entry.id   AF-A0A954H256-F1
#
_cell.length_a   1.000
_cell.length_b   1.000
_cell.length_c   1.000
_cell.angle_alpha   90.00
_cell.angle_beta   90.00
_cell.angle_gamma   90.00
#
_symmetry.space_group_name_H-M   'P 1'
#
loop_
_entity.id
_entity.type
_entity.pdbx_description
1 polymer ?
#
loop_
_entity_poly.entity_id
_entity_poly.type
_entity_poly.pdbx_seq_one_letter_code
_entity_poly.pdbx_strand_id
1 'polypeptide(L)'
;MPISKRRQQEILNLATPGVPPNTPEEFWNDDAALKPLIRDADRRRKVWLSTATDPKELHLFAENWHWDGGGGKQLQPLVGNRHCDAGTLLMLFWYGGGEDSYFQYNRLTDIESEFDREVHRLLLKIEKRLAKNDYVTANIYFDPSSFASMHDRRDEFARPVPDFMYQPIGRKPRNTNRG
;
A
#
# COMPACT_ATOMS: atom_id res chain seq x y z
N MET A 1 -9.02 -8.58 -19.05
CA MET A 1 -10.19 -7.70 -19.30
C MET A 1 -10.03 -6.43 -18.47
N PRO A 2 -10.59 -5.28 -18.89
CA PRO A 2 -10.67 -4.10 -18.03
C PRO A 2 -11.60 -4.37 -16.84
N ILE A 3 -11.28 -3.81 -15.67
CA ILE A 3 -12.14 -3.88 -14.48
C ILE A 3 -13.40 -3.06 -14.78
N SER A 4 -14.60 -3.62 -14.55
CA SER A 4 -15.86 -2.90 -14.81
C SER A 4 -16.03 -1.71 -13.87
N LYS A 5 -16.76 -0.66 -14.29
CA LYS A 5 -17.01 0.53 -13.45
C LYS A 5 -17.61 0.18 -12.07
N ARG A 6 -18.57 -0.74 -12.05
CA ARG A 6 -19.18 -1.24 -10.81
C ARG A 6 -18.12 -1.87 -9.90
N ARG A 7 -17.26 -2.73 -10.45
CA ARG A 7 -16.20 -3.39 -9.69
C ARG A 7 -15.13 -2.41 -9.21
N GLN A 8 -14.79 -1.40 -10.02
CA GLN A 8 -13.91 -0.31 -9.60
C GLN A 8 -14.48 0.41 -8.38
N GLN A 9 -15.75 0.82 -8.40
CA GLN A 9 -16.37 1.48 -7.25
C GLN A 9 -16.40 0.61 -6.00
N GLU A 10 -16.66 -0.71 -6.14
CA GLU A 10 -16.57 -1.65 -5.02
C GLU A 10 -15.16 -1.66 -4.40
N ILE A 11 -14.12 -1.64 -5.22
CA ILE A 11 -12.72 -1.62 -4.77
C ILE A 11 -12.38 -0.28 -4.10
N LEU A 12 -12.81 0.85 -4.69
CA LEU A 12 -12.61 2.18 -4.11
C LEU A 12 -13.26 2.30 -2.73
N ASN A 13 -14.47 1.75 -2.56
CA ASN A 13 -15.15 1.72 -1.26
C ASN A 13 -14.38 0.89 -0.21
N LEU A 14 -13.65 -0.15 -0.64
CA LEU A 14 -12.78 -0.91 0.26
C LEU A 14 -11.51 -0.13 0.62
N ALA A 15 -11.01 0.69 -0.31
CA ALA A 15 -9.79 1.49 -0.13
C ALA A 15 -9.99 2.72 0.78
N THR A 16 -11.23 3.11 1.08
CA THR A 16 -11.54 4.14 2.08
C THR A 16 -11.44 3.58 3.50
N PRO A 17 -10.50 4.05 4.34
CA PRO A 17 -10.46 3.72 5.76
C PRO A 17 -11.51 4.51 6.55
N GLY A 18 -11.85 4.03 7.75
CA GLY A 18 -12.77 4.72 8.65
C GLY A 18 -14.24 4.55 8.25
N VAL A 19 -14.98 5.67 8.24
CA VAL A 19 -16.43 5.69 8.02
C VAL A 19 -16.76 5.17 6.60
N PRO A 20 -17.58 4.12 6.45
CA PRO A 20 -17.94 3.60 5.14
C PRO A 20 -18.63 4.67 4.26
N PRO A 21 -18.38 4.71 2.94
CA PRO A 21 -18.90 5.78 2.06
C PRO A 21 -20.42 5.94 2.02
N ASN A 22 -21.18 4.89 2.34
CA ASN A 22 -22.65 4.89 2.33
C ASN A 22 -23.25 5.02 3.74
N THR A 23 -22.47 5.52 4.70
CA THR A 23 -22.96 5.73 6.08
C THR A 23 -23.85 6.97 6.11
N PRO A 24 -25.13 6.84 6.53
CA PRO A 24 -26.02 8.00 6.67
C PRO A 24 -25.43 9.11 7.55
N GLU A 25 -25.60 10.36 7.13
CA GLU A 25 -25.00 11.54 7.79
C GLU A 25 -25.43 11.67 9.25
N GLU A 26 -26.64 11.23 9.60
CA GLU A 26 -27.15 11.21 10.97
C GLU A 26 -26.28 10.38 11.93
N PHE A 27 -25.50 9.43 11.41
CA PHE A 27 -24.60 8.61 12.23
C PHE A 27 -23.19 9.20 12.35
N TRP A 28 -22.84 10.24 11.60
CA TRP A 28 -21.44 10.72 11.56
C TRP A 28 -20.94 11.27 12.90
N ASN A 29 -21.85 11.69 13.78
CA ASN A 29 -21.54 12.16 15.13
C ASN A 29 -21.89 11.14 16.24
N ASP A 30 -22.31 9.93 15.88
CA ASP A 30 -22.65 8.86 16.83
C ASP A 30 -21.58 7.76 16.78
N ASP A 31 -20.59 7.88 17.66
CA ASP A 31 -19.53 6.89 17.84
C ASP A 31 -20.06 5.46 18.08
N ALA A 32 -21.17 5.31 18.79
CA ALA A 32 -21.73 3.99 19.09
C ALA A 32 -22.33 3.36 17.83
N ALA A 33 -22.95 4.16 16.96
CA ALA A 33 -23.44 3.73 15.67
C ALA A 33 -22.32 3.48 14.64
N LEU A 34 -21.26 4.31 14.63
CA LEU A 34 -20.16 4.18 13.66
C LEU A 34 -19.25 2.99 13.93
N LYS A 35 -18.89 2.73 15.19
CA LYS A 35 -17.96 1.65 15.58
C LYS A 35 -18.29 0.29 14.93
N PRO A 36 -19.53 -0.23 14.97
CA PRO A 36 -19.84 -1.50 14.31
C PRO A 36 -19.73 -1.43 12.78
N LEU A 37 -20.10 -0.31 12.15
CA LEU A 37 -20.01 -0.11 10.70
C LEU A 37 -18.55 -0.11 10.22
N ILE A 38 -17.67 0.62 10.91
CA ILE A 38 -16.24 0.66 10.63
C ILE A 38 -15.63 -0.74 10.80
N ARG A 39 -15.96 -1.44 11.89
CA ARG A 39 -15.46 -2.81 12.14
C ARG A 39 -15.89 -3.80 11.07
N ASP A 40 -17.13 -3.68 10.58
CA ASP A 40 -17.61 -4.53 9.49
C ASP A 40 -16.90 -4.22 8.16
N ALA A 41 -16.72 -2.93 7.84
CA ALA A 41 -15.97 -2.52 6.65
C ALA A 41 -14.52 -2.99 6.70
N ASP A 42 -13.83 -2.83 7.84
CA ASP A 42 -12.48 -3.34 8.06
C ASP A 42 -12.40 -4.87 7.88
N ARG A 43 -13.40 -5.60 8.38
CA ARG A 43 -13.47 -7.06 8.21
C ARG A 43 -13.62 -7.44 6.74
N ARG A 44 -14.56 -6.80 6.02
CA ARG A 44 -14.77 -7.03 4.59
C ARG A 44 -13.52 -6.72 3.77
N ARG A 45 -12.86 -5.59 4.06
CA ARG A 45 -11.57 -5.23 3.47
C ARG A 45 -10.52 -6.31 3.71
N LYS A 46 -10.30 -6.70 4.96
CA LYS A 46 -9.29 -7.73 5.31
C LYS A 46 -9.54 -9.05 4.59
N VAL A 47 -10.79 -9.51 4.55
CA VAL A 47 -11.17 -10.74 3.84
C VAL A 47 -10.86 -10.59 2.35
N TRP A 48 -11.31 -9.50 1.73
CA TRP A 48 -11.09 -9.25 0.30
C TRP A 48 -9.59 -9.18 -0.05
N LEU A 49 -8.80 -8.41 0.70
CA LEU A 49 -7.36 -8.29 0.47
C LEU A 49 -6.63 -9.63 0.60
N SER A 50 -7.16 -10.57 1.40
CA SER A 50 -6.54 -11.87 1.62
C SER A 50 -6.93 -12.91 0.56
N THR A 51 -8.06 -12.71 -0.14
CA THR A 51 -8.63 -13.70 -1.07
C THR A 51 -8.66 -13.23 -2.53
N ALA A 52 -8.51 -11.94 -2.80
CA ALA A 52 -8.47 -11.39 -4.15
C ALA A 52 -7.28 -11.98 -4.93
N THR A 53 -7.52 -12.37 -6.18
CA THR A 53 -6.52 -13.05 -7.03
C THR A 53 -6.12 -12.26 -8.26
N ASP A 54 -6.81 -11.16 -8.57
CA ASP A 54 -6.47 -10.27 -9.69
C ASP A 54 -5.48 -9.19 -9.24
N PRO A 55 -4.23 -9.19 -9.76
CA PRO A 55 -3.23 -8.18 -9.41
C PRO A 55 -3.65 -6.76 -9.75
N LYS A 56 -4.49 -6.56 -10.78
CA LYS A 56 -4.97 -5.23 -11.18
C LYS A 56 -5.99 -4.69 -10.19
N GLU A 57 -6.83 -5.55 -9.62
CA GLU A 57 -7.77 -5.14 -8.57
C GLU A 57 -7.01 -4.76 -7.29
N LEU A 58 -6.01 -5.57 -6.90
CA LEU A 58 -5.13 -5.27 -5.76
C LEU A 58 -4.35 -3.97 -5.96
N HIS A 59 -3.90 -3.69 -7.18
CA HIS A 59 -3.24 -2.44 -7.52
C HIS A 59 -4.20 -1.24 -7.45
N LEU A 60 -5.40 -1.36 -8.03
CA LEU A 60 -6.43 -0.33 -7.94
C LEU A 60 -6.80 0.00 -6.48
N PHE A 61 -6.83 -1.01 -5.62
CA PHE A 61 -6.98 -0.79 -4.18
C PHE A 61 -5.80 -0.01 -3.61
N ALA A 62 -4.58 -0.45 -3.88
CA ALA A 62 -3.36 0.12 -3.30
C ALA A 62 -3.12 1.57 -3.73
N GLU A 63 -3.39 1.92 -4.99
CA GLU A 63 -3.18 3.27 -5.52
C GLU A 63 -4.21 4.28 -4.97
N ASN A 64 -5.36 3.80 -4.49
CA ASN A 64 -6.43 4.62 -3.91
C ASN A 64 -6.51 4.52 -2.38
N TRP A 65 -5.53 3.90 -1.72
CA TRP A 65 -5.51 3.80 -0.27
C TRP A 65 -5.25 5.17 0.36
N HIS A 66 -6.14 5.60 1.27
CA HIS A 66 -5.94 6.84 2.02
C HIS A 66 -5.07 6.55 3.26
N TRP A 67 -3.83 7.03 3.26
CA TRP A 67 -2.86 6.75 4.32
C TRP A 67 -3.21 7.40 5.67
N ASP A 68 -3.76 8.61 5.65
CA ASP A 68 -4.06 9.43 6.85
C ASP A 68 -5.09 8.82 7.80
N GLY A 69 -5.99 7.96 7.30
CA GLY A 69 -7.02 7.30 8.13
C GLY A 69 -6.81 5.81 8.35
N GLY A 70 -5.88 5.19 7.61
CA GLY A 70 -5.83 3.75 7.44
C GLY A 70 -4.60 3.05 8.02
N GLY A 71 -3.47 3.76 8.09
CA GLY A 71 -2.20 3.24 8.61
C GLY A 71 -1.65 2.00 7.89
N GLY A 72 -0.49 1.53 8.35
CA GLY A 72 0.20 0.38 7.75
C GLY A 72 -0.49 -0.97 8.00
N LYS A 73 -1.26 -1.11 9.10
CA LYS A 73 -1.87 -2.39 9.50
C LYS A 73 -2.89 -2.92 8.51
N GLN A 74 -3.73 -2.05 7.95
CA GLN A 74 -4.79 -2.47 7.03
C GLN A 74 -4.23 -2.94 5.67
N LEU A 75 -3.01 -2.52 5.32
CA LEU A 75 -2.29 -2.96 4.12
C LEU A 75 -1.52 -4.28 4.31
N GLN A 76 -1.34 -4.75 5.55
CA GLN A 76 -0.64 -6.00 5.83
C GLN A 76 -1.20 -7.24 5.11
N PRO A 77 -2.54 -7.42 4.98
CA PRO A 77 -3.11 -8.51 4.20
C PRO A 77 -2.80 -8.41 2.70
N LEU A 78 -2.81 -7.20 2.13
CA LEU A 78 -2.46 -6.98 0.72
C LEU A 78 -1.00 -7.34 0.46
N VAL A 79 -0.09 -6.85 1.30
CA VAL A 79 1.33 -7.22 1.24
C VAL A 79 1.55 -8.69 1.64
N GLY A 80 0.57 -9.38 2.22
CA GLY A 80 0.58 -10.83 2.42
C GLY A 80 0.02 -11.63 1.25
N ASN A 81 -0.67 -10.98 0.32
CA ASN A 81 -1.34 -11.65 -0.78
C ASN A 81 -0.32 -12.06 -1.86
N ARG A 82 -0.28 -13.35 -2.21
CA ARG A 82 0.61 -13.90 -3.24
C ARG A 82 0.38 -13.30 -4.64
N HIS A 83 -0.83 -12.82 -4.91
CA HIS A 83 -1.22 -12.21 -6.18
C HIS A 83 -0.93 -10.70 -6.24
N CYS A 84 -0.43 -10.11 -5.15
CA CYS A 84 0.03 -8.73 -5.20
C CYS A 84 1.27 -8.63 -6.11
N ASP A 85 1.18 -7.80 -7.15
CA ASP A 85 2.24 -7.61 -8.14
C ASP A 85 3.46 -6.92 -7.53
N ALA A 86 4.66 -7.29 -7.98
CA ALA A 86 5.90 -6.67 -7.52
C ALA A 86 5.94 -5.14 -7.72
N GLY A 87 5.36 -4.63 -8.82
CA GLY A 87 5.26 -3.18 -9.03
C GLY A 87 4.33 -2.50 -8.02
N THR A 88 3.27 -3.18 -7.58
CA THR A 88 2.37 -2.68 -6.53
C THR A 88 3.05 -2.69 -5.17
N LEU A 89 3.82 -3.74 -4.86
CA LEU A 89 4.63 -3.80 -3.64
C LEU A 89 5.63 -2.64 -3.61
N LEU A 90 6.36 -2.42 -4.70
CA LEU A 90 7.32 -1.33 -4.79
C LEU A 90 6.65 0.04 -4.64
N MET A 91 5.52 0.27 -5.31
CA MET A 91 4.71 1.49 -5.14
C MET A 91 4.37 1.76 -3.67
N LEU A 92 3.86 0.75 -2.96
CA LEU A 92 3.50 0.89 -1.55
C LEU A 92 4.68 1.19 -0.64
N PHE A 93 5.88 0.68 -0.95
CA PHE A 93 7.08 1.04 -0.20
C PHE A 93 7.37 2.53 -0.29
N TRP A 94 7.33 3.07 -1.51
CA TRP A 94 7.63 4.48 -1.77
C TRP A 94 6.53 5.41 -1.27
N TYR A 95 5.26 5.06 -1.46
CA TYR A 95 4.12 5.83 -0.96
C TYR A 95 4.03 5.82 0.57
N GLY A 96 4.49 4.73 1.21
CA GLY A 96 4.53 4.60 2.66
C GLY A 96 5.71 5.32 3.33
N GLY A 97 6.45 6.17 2.61
CA GLY A 97 7.57 6.92 3.19
C GLY A 97 8.80 6.05 3.47
N GLY A 98 9.17 5.18 2.53
CA GLY A 98 10.34 4.29 2.65
C GLY A 98 11.62 4.99 3.11
N GLU A 99 11.97 6.11 2.48
CA GLU A 99 13.15 6.91 2.85
C GLU A 99 12.99 7.55 4.22
N ASP A 100 11.88 8.23 4.51
CA ASP A 100 11.65 8.87 5.81
C ASP A 100 11.74 7.87 6.96
N SER A 101 11.15 6.70 6.78
CA SER A 101 11.14 5.65 7.78
C SER A 101 12.52 5.05 8.01
N TYR A 102 13.27 4.80 6.94
CA TYR A 102 14.59 4.15 7.02
C TYR A 102 15.71 5.13 7.39
N PHE A 103 15.52 6.41 7.10
CA PHE A 103 16.35 7.49 7.58
C PHE A 103 16.32 7.55 9.12
N GLN A 104 15.12 7.46 9.70
CA GLN A 104 14.91 7.61 11.15
C GLN A 104 15.13 6.31 11.94
N TYR A 105 14.75 5.15 11.38
CA TYR A 105 14.60 3.94 12.16
C TYR A 105 15.37 2.75 11.58
N ASN A 106 16.14 2.09 12.44
CA ASN A 106 16.77 0.81 12.10
C ASN A 106 15.91 -0.39 12.56
N ARG A 107 15.26 -0.26 13.72
CA ARG A 107 14.47 -1.33 14.33
C ARG A 107 13.10 -0.84 14.76
N LEU A 108 12.13 -1.75 14.76
CA LEU A 108 10.78 -1.47 15.26
C LEU A 108 10.74 -1.02 16.73
N THR A 109 11.74 -1.39 17.54
CA THR A 109 11.84 -1.00 18.95
C THR A 109 12.21 0.46 19.14
N ASP A 110 12.77 1.10 18.12
CA ASP A 110 13.25 2.48 18.16
C ASP A 110 12.11 3.49 17.95
N ILE A 111 10.93 2.97 17.58
CA ILE A 111 9.75 3.76 17.22
C ILE A 111 8.81 3.80 18.42
N GLU A 112 8.34 4.98 18.84
CA GLU A 112 7.37 5.09 19.94
C GLU A 112 5.92 5.01 19.41
N SER A 113 5.63 5.75 18.35
CA SER A 113 4.34 5.80 17.67
C SER A 113 3.95 4.43 17.10
N GLU A 114 2.79 3.90 17.49
CA GLU A 114 2.30 2.63 16.94
C GLU A 114 1.97 2.75 15.46
N PHE A 115 1.49 3.92 15.02
CA PHE A 115 1.22 4.18 13.61
C PHE A 115 2.50 4.03 12.78
N ASP A 116 3.59 4.70 13.19
CA ASP A 116 4.88 4.63 12.48
C ASP A 116 5.47 3.22 12.56
N ARG A 117 5.26 2.52 13.69
CA ARG A 117 5.69 1.13 13.85
C ARG A 117 4.94 0.20 12.89
N GLU A 118 3.65 0.42 12.67
CA GLU A 118 2.85 -0.35 11.72
C GLU A 118 3.26 -0.09 10.27
N VAL A 119 3.56 1.17 9.92
CA VAL A 119 4.10 1.55 8.61
C VAL A 119 5.48 0.94 8.40
N HIS A 120 6.42 1.12 9.33
CA HIS A 120 7.76 0.55 9.23
C HIS A 120 7.72 -0.99 9.11
N ARG A 121 6.83 -1.66 9.85
CA ARG A 121 6.62 -3.11 9.73
C ARG A 121 6.11 -3.51 8.35
N LEU A 122 5.24 -2.70 7.73
CA LEU A 122 4.78 -2.90 6.35
C LEU A 122 5.95 -2.78 5.37
N LEU A 123 6.77 -1.73 5.49
CA LEU A 123 7.92 -1.47 4.64
C LEU A 123 8.95 -2.61 4.69
N LEU A 124 9.31 -3.07 5.90
CA LEU A 124 10.20 -4.22 6.09
C LEU A 124 9.64 -5.50 5.44
N LYS A 125 8.32 -5.70 5.50
CA LYS A 125 7.66 -6.85 4.86
C LYS A 125 7.71 -6.75 3.34
N ILE A 126 7.51 -5.56 2.78
CA ILE A 126 7.63 -5.31 1.34
C ILE A 126 9.05 -5.57 0.87
N GLU A 127 10.05 -4.96 1.52
CA GLU A 127 11.48 -5.16 1.21
C GLU A 127 11.82 -6.65 1.19
N LYS A 128 11.41 -7.38 2.25
CA LYS A 128 11.66 -8.82 2.37
C LYS A 128 11.01 -9.64 1.25
N ARG A 129 9.79 -9.29 0.82
CA ARG A 129 9.11 -10.01 -0.26
C ARG A 129 9.79 -9.75 -1.61
N LEU A 130 10.13 -8.49 -1.89
CA LEU A 130 10.82 -8.12 -3.13
C LEU A 130 12.21 -8.76 -3.20
N ALA A 131 12.99 -8.71 -2.12
CA ALA A 131 14.32 -9.34 -2.04
C ALA A 131 14.29 -10.86 -2.30
N LYS A 132 13.19 -11.52 -1.93
CA LYS A 132 13.01 -12.97 -2.11
C LYS A 132 12.33 -13.35 -3.43
N ASN A 133 11.97 -12.38 -4.26
CA ASN A 133 11.10 -12.58 -5.41
C ASN A 133 9.80 -13.33 -5.04
N ASP A 134 9.26 -13.08 -3.85
CA ASP A 134 8.07 -13.76 -3.31
C ASP A 134 6.79 -13.10 -3.81
N TYR A 135 6.55 -13.18 -5.11
CA TYR A 135 5.37 -12.66 -5.81
C TYR A 135 5.12 -13.47 -7.08
N VAL A 136 3.86 -13.52 -7.53
CA VAL A 136 3.49 -14.29 -8.73
C VAL A 136 3.72 -13.51 -10.02
N THR A 137 3.56 -12.18 -9.99
CA THR A 137 3.69 -11.31 -11.18
C THR A 137 4.50 -10.05 -10.89
N ALA A 138 5.13 -9.51 -11.93
CA ALA A 138 5.84 -8.23 -11.94
C ALA A 138 5.48 -7.44 -13.22
N ASN A 139 4.19 -7.40 -13.54
CA ASN A 139 3.67 -6.87 -14.81
C ASN A 139 3.21 -5.42 -14.69
N ILE A 140 2.96 -4.93 -13.47
CA ILE A 140 2.55 -3.55 -13.22
C ILE A 140 3.81 -2.70 -13.19
N TYR A 141 3.88 -1.70 -14.05
CA TYR A 141 5.03 -0.81 -14.12
C TYR A 141 5.00 0.18 -12.97
N PHE A 142 6.10 0.27 -12.23
CA PHE A 142 6.32 1.32 -11.25
C PHE A 142 7.79 1.77 -11.32
N ASP A 143 7.99 3.08 -11.36
CA ASP A 143 9.30 3.73 -11.41
C ASP A 143 9.49 4.57 -10.15
N PRO A 144 10.43 4.21 -9.26
CA PRO A 144 10.60 4.89 -7.99
C PRO A 144 11.38 6.21 -8.09
N SER A 145 11.92 6.57 -9.26
CA SER A 145 12.83 7.71 -9.42
C SER A 145 12.24 9.05 -8.98
N SER A 146 10.93 9.25 -9.10
CA SER A 146 10.27 10.48 -8.64
C SER A 146 10.00 10.52 -7.13
N PHE A 147 10.16 9.40 -6.43
CA PHE A 147 9.92 9.27 -4.99
C PHE A 147 11.21 9.22 -4.19
N ALA A 148 12.30 8.79 -4.81
CA ALA A 148 13.62 8.77 -4.20
C ALA A 148 14.22 10.18 -4.18
N SER A 149 14.08 10.87 -3.06
CA SER A 149 14.49 12.26 -2.89
C SER A 149 15.76 12.41 -2.05
N MET A 150 16.13 11.39 -1.28
CA MET A 150 17.27 11.42 -0.34
C MET A 150 18.50 10.65 -0.86
N HIS A 151 18.66 10.56 -2.18
CA HIS A 151 19.77 9.83 -2.82
C HIS A 151 21.17 10.24 -2.33
N ASP A 152 21.39 11.54 -2.12
CA ASP A 152 22.69 12.10 -1.72
C ASP A 152 23.00 11.95 -0.22
N ARG A 153 22.03 11.47 0.58
CA ARG A 153 22.13 11.34 2.04
C ARG A 153 21.97 9.90 2.52
N ARG A 154 22.13 8.92 1.62
CA ARG A 154 21.92 7.50 1.91
C ARG A 154 22.84 6.96 3.01
N ASP A 155 24.02 7.54 3.16
CA ASP A 155 25.00 7.22 4.21
C ASP A 155 24.53 7.65 5.61
N GLU A 156 23.58 8.59 5.70
CA GLU A 156 22.97 9.04 6.95
C GLU A 156 21.83 8.13 7.42
N PHE A 157 21.39 7.16 6.61
CA PHE A 157 20.22 6.35 6.94
C PHE A 157 20.49 5.44 8.13
N ALA A 158 19.60 5.43 9.13
CA ALA A 158 19.62 4.45 10.20
C ALA A 158 19.54 3.00 9.68
N ARG A 159 18.83 2.79 8.56
CA ARG A 159 18.78 1.55 7.78
C ARG A 159 18.98 1.84 6.30
N PRO A 160 19.95 1.23 5.61
CA PRO A 160 20.09 1.44 4.16
C PRO A 160 18.89 0.85 3.41
N VAL A 161 18.37 1.59 2.44
CA VAL A 161 17.41 1.05 1.45
C VAL A 161 18.21 0.26 0.41
N PRO A 162 17.89 -1.01 0.14
CA PRO A 162 18.62 -1.81 -0.84
C PRO A 162 18.54 -1.24 -2.26
N ASP A 163 19.62 -1.34 -3.05
CA ASP A 163 19.70 -0.73 -4.39
C ASP A 163 18.61 -1.20 -5.36
N PHE A 164 18.16 -2.46 -5.25
CA PHE A 164 17.09 -2.98 -6.11
C PHE A 164 15.74 -2.27 -5.89
N MET A 165 15.52 -1.65 -4.72
CA MET A 165 14.30 -0.87 -4.43
C MET A 165 14.26 0.46 -5.20
N TYR A 166 15.39 0.89 -5.77
CA TYR A 166 15.47 2.09 -6.62
C TYR A 166 15.34 1.77 -8.11
N GLN A 167 15.19 0.49 -8.47
CA GLN A 167 15.05 0.07 -9.86
C GLN A 167 13.57 -0.02 -10.25
N PRO A 168 13.18 0.42 -11.46
CA PRO A 168 11.83 0.23 -11.96
C PRO A 168 11.47 -1.26 -12.04
N ILE A 169 10.23 -1.59 -11.71
CA ILE A 169 9.66 -2.93 -11.91
C ILE A 169 8.62 -2.85 -13.03
N GLY A 170 8.48 -3.94 -13.79
CA GLY A 170 7.52 -4.06 -14.88
C GLY A 170 7.97 -3.38 -16.17
N ARG A 171 7.16 -3.55 -17.22
CA ARG A 171 7.48 -2.98 -18.53
C ARG A 171 6.86 -1.60 -18.66
N LYS A 172 7.70 -0.58 -18.85
CA LYS A 172 7.25 0.80 -19.13
C LYS A 172 6.21 0.79 -20.26
N PRO A 173 5.01 1.35 -20.04
CA PRO A 173 4.03 1.52 -21.10
C PRO A 173 4.66 2.29 -22.24
N ARG A 174 4.50 1.81 -23.48
CA ARG A 174 4.89 2.60 -24.65
C ARG A 174 3.94 3.79 -24.72
N ASN A 175 4.48 5.01 -24.60
CA ASN A 175 3.73 6.23 -24.92
C ASN A 175 3.28 6.14 -26.37
N THR A 176 2.04 5.69 -26.60
CA THR A 176 1.36 5.93 -27.88
C THR A 176 0.82 7.35 -27.83
N ASN A 177 1.72 8.34 -27.92
CA ASN A 177 1.33 9.65 -28.41
C ASN A 177 0.92 9.45 -29.87
N ARG A 178 -0.37 9.25 -30.11
CA ARG A 178 -0.95 9.54 -31.41
C ARG A 178 -1.04 11.07 -31.49
N GLY A 179 -0.26 11.63 -32.42
CA GLY A 179 -0.50 12.97 -32.93
C GLY A 179 -1.77 13.06 -33.76
#